data_AF-A0A962IDP8-F1
#
_entry.id   AF-A0A962IDP8-F1
#
_cell.length_a   1.000
_cell.length_b   1.000
_cell.length_c   1.000
_cell.angle_alpha   90.00
_cell.angle_beta   90.00
_cell.angle_gamma   90.00
#
_symmetry.space_group_name_H-M   'P 1'
#
loop_
_entity.id
_entity.type
_entity.pdbx_description
1 polymer ?
#
loop_
_entity_poly.entity_id
_entity_poly.type
_entity_poly.pdbx_seq_one_letter_code
_entity_poly.pdbx_strand_id
1 'polypeptide(L)'
;SGFNPDVFSHAGAAGLWQFIPSTGKIYGLNRAKGQYDARMDPFAATGAALNYLQKLNREFNGDWLLALAAYNCGENRVHRAIKQARARGLKPTFWNLSLPQETMNYVPKLLAFKELIGNAASYGIRLPETPNAAKLTQVRVNRTLDLRAVASYAGLPANTLTELNPCFRTGVTTPQHSNRIILPLEHAPRLIEVMRAMVTGRNLALNMNRTGSFES
;
A
#
# COMPACT_ATOMS: atom_id res chain seq x y z
N SER A 1 -10.24 3.71 8.30
CA SER A 1 -8.94 3.17 8.75
C SER A 1 -7.85 4.22 8.97
N GLY A 2 -8.11 5.54 8.86
CA GLY A 2 -7.18 6.57 9.36
C GLY A 2 -5.73 6.47 8.85
N PHE A 3 -5.51 5.96 7.64
CA PHE A 3 -4.18 5.74 7.04
C PHE A 3 -3.24 4.81 7.81
N ASN A 4 -3.74 3.99 8.75
CA ASN A 4 -2.94 3.00 9.43
C ASN A 4 -2.86 1.69 8.60
N PRO A 5 -1.67 1.30 8.09
CA PRO A 5 -1.50 0.09 7.28
C PRO A 5 -1.62 -1.23 8.07
N ASP A 6 -1.59 -1.18 9.41
CA ASP A 6 -1.57 -2.35 10.30
C ASP A 6 -2.95 -2.74 10.84
N VAL A 7 -3.99 -1.96 10.56
CA VAL A 7 -5.35 -2.23 11.07
C VAL A 7 -6.08 -3.17 10.11
N PHE A 8 -6.26 -4.42 10.54
CA PHE A 8 -7.25 -5.31 9.95
C PHE A 8 -8.65 -4.75 10.23
N SER A 9 -9.46 -4.55 9.18
CA SER A 9 -10.88 -4.24 9.40
C SER A 9 -11.63 -5.46 9.94
N HIS A 10 -12.84 -5.26 10.46
CA HIS A 10 -13.73 -6.37 10.86
C HIS A 10 -13.95 -7.41 9.75
N ALA A 11 -13.82 -7.01 8.48
CA ALA A 11 -13.93 -7.90 7.31
C ALA A 11 -12.59 -8.51 6.85
N GLY A 12 -11.51 -8.31 7.62
CA GLY A 12 -10.18 -8.82 7.30
C GLY A 12 -9.47 -8.07 6.17
N ALA A 13 -9.87 -6.81 5.89
CA ALA A 13 -9.16 -5.95 4.94
C ALA A 13 -7.73 -5.68 5.43
N ALA A 14 -6.76 -5.61 4.51
CA ALA A 14 -5.36 -5.42 4.87
C ALA A 14 -4.61 -4.49 3.91
N GLY A 15 -3.55 -3.87 4.44
CA GLY A 15 -2.63 -3.00 3.71
C GLY A 15 -3.22 -1.64 3.35
N LEU A 16 -2.44 -0.86 2.60
CA LEU A 16 -2.74 0.52 2.25
C LEU A 16 -4.10 0.68 1.57
N TRP A 17 -4.42 -0.25 0.66
CA TRP A 17 -5.63 -0.23 -0.15
C TRP A 17 -6.81 -1.02 0.45
N GLN A 18 -6.62 -1.58 1.66
CA GLN A 18 -7.66 -2.26 2.43
C GLN A 18 -8.40 -3.36 1.63
N PHE A 19 -7.65 -4.21 0.94
CA PHE A 19 -8.23 -5.34 0.22
C PHE A 19 -8.73 -6.42 1.19
N ILE A 20 -9.99 -6.82 1.06
CA ILE A 20 -10.49 -8.05 1.68
C ILE A 20 -9.92 -9.29 0.94
N PRO A 21 -9.82 -10.46 1.59
CA PRO A 21 -9.16 -11.63 0.99
C PRO A 21 -9.75 -12.08 -0.35
N SER A 22 -11.08 -12.07 -0.49
CA SER A 22 -11.77 -12.50 -1.71
C SER A 22 -11.45 -11.59 -2.89
N THR A 23 -11.62 -10.28 -2.72
CA THR A 23 -11.29 -9.27 -3.75
C THR A 23 -9.80 -9.28 -4.04
N GLY A 24 -8.95 -9.35 -3.01
CA GLY A 24 -7.49 -9.42 -3.20
C GLY A 24 -7.09 -10.57 -4.12
N LYS A 25 -7.64 -11.78 -3.91
CA LYS A 25 -7.38 -12.94 -4.75
C LYS A 25 -7.78 -12.71 -6.23
N ILE A 26 -8.92 -12.07 -6.48
CA ILE A 26 -9.37 -11.73 -7.84
C ILE A 26 -8.36 -10.83 -8.56
N TYR A 27 -7.76 -9.89 -7.83
CA TYR A 27 -6.77 -8.96 -8.37
C TYR A 27 -5.31 -9.42 -8.17
N GLY A 28 -5.09 -10.73 -7.98
CA GLY A 28 -3.76 -11.33 -7.94
C GLY A 28 -2.97 -11.09 -6.63
N LEU A 29 -3.61 -10.55 -5.60
CA LEU A 29 -3.01 -10.34 -4.28
C LEU A 29 -3.05 -11.65 -3.46
N ASN A 30 -2.22 -12.60 -3.88
CA ASN A 30 -2.11 -13.90 -3.26
C ASN A 30 -1.43 -13.85 -1.87
N ARG A 31 -1.75 -14.84 -1.05
CA ARG A 31 -1.26 -14.99 0.33
C ARG A 31 -0.55 -16.33 0.48
N ALA A 32 0.57 -16.33 1.20
CA ALA A 32 1.21 -17.53 1.70
C ALA A 32 1.04 -17.58 3.21
N LYS A 33 0.48 -18.68 3.72
CA LYS A 33 0.03 -18.79 5.11
C LYS A 33 1.15 -18.40 6.09
N GLY A 34 0.92 -17.35 6.87
CA GLY A 34 1.84 -16.86 7.90
C GLY A 34 3.10 -16.14 7.39
N GLN A 35 3.46 -16.28 6.11
CA GLN A 35 4.74 -15.83 5.56
C GLN A 35 4.61 -14.58 4.68
N TYR A 36 3.57 -14.52 3.85
CA TYR A 36 3.42 -13.46 2.86
C TYR A 36 1.97 -13.04 2.65
N ASP A 37 1.73 -11.73 2.54
CA ASP A 37 0.43 -11.17 2.17
C ASP A 37 0.61 -10.04 1.16
N ALA A 38 0.34 -10.31 -0.13
CA ALA A 38 0.49 -9.33 -1.21
C ALA A 38 -0.38 -8.08 -1.02
N ARG A 39 -1.44 -8.14 -0.20
CA ARG A 39 -2.30 -6.97 0.09
C ARG A 39 -1.55 -5.90 0.88
N MET A 40 -0.48 -6.30 1.58
CA MET A 40 0.41 -5.42 2.32
C MET A 40 1.66 -5.02 1.51
N ASP A 41 1.83 -5.52 0.27
CA ASP A 41 2.89 -5.06 -0.62
C ASP A 41 2.42 -3.77 -1.31
N PRO A 42 3.04 -2.60 -1.04
CA PRO A 42 2.56 -1.33 -1.59
C PRO A 42 2.48 -1.30 -3.12
N PHE A 43 3.41 -1.94 -3.82
CA PHE A 43 3.43 -1.94 -5.29
C PHE A 43 2.35 -2.87 -5.84
N ALA A 44 2.26 -4.10 -5.31
CA ALA A 44 1.26 -5.06 -5.77
C ALA A 44 -0.15 -4.56 -5.46
N ALA A 45 -0.39 -4.08 -4.23
CA ALA A 45 -1.68 -3.58 -3.80
C ALA A 45 -2.10 -2.32 -4.58
N THR A 46 -1.16 -1.42 -4.89
CA THR A 46 -1.46 -0.22 -5.70
C THR A 46 -1.84 -0.60 -7.13
N GLY A 47 -1.09 -1.49 -7.78
CA GLY A 47 -1.44 -1.99 -9.12
C GLY A 47 -2.83 -2.63 -9.14
N ALA A 48 -3.11 -3.50 -8.16
CA ALA A 48 -4.42 -4.13 -8.00
C ALA A 48 -5.55 -3.11 -7.77
N ALA A 49 -5.34 -2.12 -6.90
CA ALA A 49 -6.34 -1.08 -6.61
C ALA A 49 -6.66 -0.23 -7.84
N LEU A 50 -5.64 0.20 -8.58
CA LEU A 50 -5.82 0.97 -9.81
C LEU A 50 -6.58 0.16 -10.86
N ASN A 51 -6.22 -1.12 -11.05
CA ASN A 51 -6.96 -2.01 -11.95
C ASN A 51 -8.43 -2.16 -11.52
N TYR A 52 -8.69 -2.32 -10.22
CA TYR A 52 -10.04 -2.43 -9.71
C TYR A 52 -10.84 -1.14 -9.92
N LEU A 53 -10.29 0.01 -9.53
CA LEU A 53 -10.94 1.32 -9.69
C LEU A 53 -11.22 1.63 -11.16
N GLN A 54 -10.31 1.30 -12.08
CA GLN A 54 -10.54 1.44 -13.52
C GLN A 54 -11.67 0.54 -14.01
N LYS A 55 -11.74 -0.72 -13.55
CA LYS A 55 -12.85 -1.64 -13.86
C LYS A 55 -14.18 -1.06 -13.39
N LEU A 56 -14.24 -0.60 -12.13
CA LEU A 56 -15.45 -0.01 -11.56
C LEU A 56 -15.86 1.27 -12.29
N ASN A 57 -14.92 2.14 -12.62
CA ASN A 57 -15.21 3.36 -13.38
C ASN A 57 -15.83 3.04 -14.74
N ARG A 58 -15.29 2.07 -15.48
CA ARG A 58 -15.89 1.60 -16.74
C ARG A 58 -17.28 1.01 -16.53
N GLU A 59 -17.46 0.21 -15.49
CA GLU A 59 -18.73 -0.43 -15.16
C GLU A 59 -19.85 0.56 -14.82
N PHE A 60 -19.51 1.67 -14.15
CA PHE A 60 -20.46 2.75 -13.84
C PHE A 60 -20.39 3.92 -14.83
N ASN A 61 -20.00 3.64 -16.08
CA ASN A 61 -20.03 4.59 -17.20
C ASN A 61 -19.30 5.92 -16.92
N GLY A 62 -18.17 5.87 -16.21
CA GLY A 62 -17.38 7.04 -15.86
C GLY A 62 -17.81 7.74 -14.56
N ASP A 63 -18.90 7.31 -13.90
CA ASP A 63 -19.32 7.87 -12.62
C ASP A 63 -18.37 7.43 -11.49
N TRP A 64 -17.46 8.34 -11.12
CA TRP A 64 -16.49 8.11 -10.05
C TRP A 64 -17.12 7.98 -8.66
N LEU A 65 -18.27 8.60 -8.39
CA LEU A 65 -18.92 8.48 -7.09
C LEU A 65 -19.48 7.07 -6.89
N LEU A 66 -20.10 6.51 -7.94
CA LEU A 66 -20.56 5.13 -7.94
C LEU A 66 -19.39 4.14 -7.91
N ALA A 67 -18.31 4.41 -8.64
CA ALA A 67 -17.11 3.58 -8.61
C ALA A 67 -16.47 3.54 -7.20
N LEU A 68 -16.34 4.69 -6.54
CA LEU A 68 -15.80 4.76 -5.17
C LEU A 68 -16.73 4.10 -4.15
N ALA A 69 -18.05 4.27 -4.30
CA ALA A 69 -19.03 3.57 -3.47
C ALA A 69 -18.95 2.05 -3.65
N ALA A 70 -18.79 1.58 -4.89
CA ALA A 70 -18.64 0.17 -5.20
C ALA A 70 -17.33 -0.41 -4.68
N TYR A 71 -16.24 0.34 -4.71
CA TYR A 71 -14.96 -0.07 -4.12
C TYR A 71 -15.12 -0.31 -2.60
N ASN A 72 -15.86 0.56 -1.91
CA ASN A 72 -16.06 0.45 -0.47
C ASN A 72 -17.07 -0.64 -0.07
N CYS A 73 -18.20 -0.75 -0.78
CA CYS A 73 -19.33 -1.58 -0.34
C CYS A 73 -19.61 -2.81 -1.22
N GLY A 74 -18.86 -2.96 -2.31
CA GLY A 74 -19.04 -3.98 -3.35
C GLY A 74 -19.95 -3.51 -4.49
N GLU A 75 -19.52 -3.79 -5.72
CA GLU A 75 -20.24 -3.48 -6.97
C GLU A 75 -21.67 -4.03 -7.04
N ASN A 76 -21.89 -5.28 -6.62
CA ASN A 76 -23.22 -5.89 -6.62
C ASN A 76 -24.22 -5.15 -5.73
N ARG A 77 -23.75 -4.59 -4.61
CA ARG A 77 -24.57 -3.80 -3.70
C ARG A 77 -24.98 -2.47 -4.35
N VAL A 78 -24.05 -1.82 -5.07
CA VAL A 78 -24.33 -0.60 -5.83
C VAL A 78 -25.31 -0.87 -6.97
N HIS A 79 -25.15 -1.96 -7.73
CA HIS A 79 -26.10 -2.36 -8.78
C HIS A 79 -27.52 -2.58 -8.24
N ARG A 80 -27.64 -3.25 -7.10
CA ARG A 80 -28.94 -3.44 -6.44
C ARG A 80 -29.56 -2.09 -6.03
N ALA A 81 -28.76 -1.20 -5.45
CA ALA A 81 -29.23 0.13 -5.06
C ALA A 81 -29.65 0.98 -6.28
N ILE A 82 -28.92 0.90 -7.40
CA ILE A 82 -29.29 1.52 -8.68
C ILE A 82 -30.65 1.02 -9.16
N LYS A 83 -30.87 -0.30 -9.16
CA LYS A 83 -32.15 -0.91 -9.55
C LYS A 83 -33.30 -0.39 -8.66
N GLN A 84 -33.08 -0.29 -7.36
CA GLN A 84 -34.06 0.23 -6.40
C GLN A 84 -34.34 1.73 -6.60
N ALA A 85 -33.33 2.54 -6.89
CA ALA A 85 -33.50 3.96 -7.20
C ALA A 85 -34.35 4.15 -8.46
N ARG A 86 -34.04 3.40 -9.53
CA ARG A 86 -34.82 3.43 -10.79
C ARG A 86 -36.28 3.00 -10.58
N ALA A 87 -36.52 1.96 -9.78
CA ALA A 87 -37.88 1.51 -9.46
C ALA A 87 -38.72 2.56 -8.71
N ARG A 88 -38.05 3.50 -8.01
CA ARG A 88 -38.68 4.66 -7.36
C ARG A 88 -38.78 5.90 -8.27
N GLY A 89 -38.44 5.78 -9.56
CA GLY A 89 -38.43 6.90 -10.50
C GLY A 89 -37.26 7.88 -10.29
N LEU A 90 -36.24 7.52 -9.50
CA LEU A 90 -35.11 8.39 -9.22
C LEU A 90 -33.97 8.18 -10.23
N LYS A 91 -33.27 9.27 -10.55
CA LYS A 91 -31.99 9.18 -11.28
C LYS A 91 -30.99 8.40 -10.41
N PRO A 92 -30.28 7.38 -10.95
CA PRO A 92 -29.42 6.49 -10.17
C PRO A 92 -28.04 7.10 -9.87
N THR A 93 -28.01 8.32 -9.34
CA THR A 93 -26.77 8.97 -8.88
C THR A 93 -26.44 8.49 -7.46
N PHE A 94 -25.17 8.57 -7.06
CA PHE A 94 -24.73 8.21 -5.71
C PHE A 94 -25.64 8.75 -4.60
N TRP A 95 -26.01 10.03 -4.70
CA TRP A 95 -26.84 10.74 -3.72
C TRP A 95 -28.28 10.23 -3.60
N ASN A 96 -28.77 9.54 -4.63
CA ASN A 96 -30.12 8.97 -4.67
C ASN A 96 -30.14 7.47 -4.31
N LEU A 97 -28.97 6.86 -4.07
CA LEU A 97 -28.86 5.45 -3.71
C LEU A 97 -29.01 5.26 -2.19
N SER A 98 -29.67 4.17 -1.81
CA SER A 98 -29.66 3.71 -0.42
C SER A 98 -28.51 2.71 -0.25
N LEU A 99 -27.40 3.18 0.31
CA LEU A 99 -26.19 2.40 0.59
C LEU A 99 -25.91 2.38 2.10
N PRO A 100 -25.03 1.47 2.59
CA PRO A 100 -24.65 1.44 4.00
C PRO A 100 -24.12 2.81 4.45
N GLN A 101 -24.40 3.19 5.71
CA GLN A 101 -23.99 4.49 6.24
C GLN A 101 -22.48 4.72 6.14
N GLU A 102 -21.67 3.67 6.31
CA GLU A 102 -20.22 3.74 6.12
C GLU A 102 -19.86 4.23 4.71
N THR A 103 -20.51 3.68 3.69
CA THR A 103 -20.32 4.04 2.27
C THR A 103 -20.85 5.44 1.97
N MET A 104 -22.03 5.77 2.51
CA MET A 104 -22.61 7.10 2.40
C MET A 104 -21.73 8.17 3.05
N ASN A 105 -20.93 7.82 4.05
CA ASN A 105 -19.94 8.70 4.65
C ASN A 105 -18.59 8.68 3.92
N TYR A 106 -18.22 7.56 3.30
CA TYR A 106 -16.93 7.35 2.65
C TYR A 106 -16.70 8.30 1.47
N VAL A 107 -17.64 8.36 0.53
CA VAL A 107 -17.50 9.18 -0.68
C VAL A 107 -17.46 10.69 -0.35
N PRO A 108 -18.36 11.24 0.48
CA PRO A 108 -18.27 12.65 0.88
C PRO A 108 -16.98 13.00 1.62
N LYS A 109 -16.46 12.10 2.47
CA LYS A 109 -15.16 12.33 3.12
C LYS A 109 -14.03 12.48 2.11
N LEU A 110 -13.99 11.66 1.06
CA LEU A 110 -13.00 11.80 0.00
C LEU A 110 -13.14 13.12 -0.77
N LEU A 111 -14.38 13.52 -1.06
CA LEU A 111 -14.64 14.83 -1.69
C LEU A 111 -14.19 15.99 -0.79
N ALA A 112 -14.45 15.91 0.51
CA ALA A 112 -13.99 16.89 1.49
C ALA A 112 -12.46 16.94 1.58
N PHE A 113 -11.77 15.79 1.59
CA PHE A 113 -10.30 15.77 1.56
C PHE A 113 -9.75 16.40 0.28
N LYS A 114 -10.33 16.07 -0.89
CA LYS A 114 -9.96 16.69 -2.16
C LYS A 114 -10.12 18.22 -2.09
N GLU A 115 -11.23 18.68 -1.53
CA GLU A 115 -11.53 20.11 -1.37
C GLU A 115 -10.53 20.79 -0.43
N LEU A 116 -10.29 20.21 0.74
CA LEU A 116 -9.36 20.75 1.73
C LEU A 116 -7.92 20.81 1.21
N ILE A 117 -7.49 19.83 0.41
CA ILE A 117 -6.15 19.82 -0.18
C ILE A 117 -6.09 20.81 -1.35
N GLY A 118 -7.10 20.81 -2.23
CA GLY A 118 -7.13 21.67 -3.41
C GLY A 118 -7.26 23.16 -3.09
N ASN A 119 -7.97 23.49 -2.00
CA ASN A 119 -8.26 24.86 -1.56
C ASN A 119 -7.69 25.17 -0.18
N ALA A 120 -6.61 24.48 0.23
CA ALA A 120 -6.02 24.59 1.56
C ALA A 120 -5.78 26.04 2.02
N ALA A 121 -5.25 26.89 1.13
CA ALA A 121 -4.98 28.29 1.41
C ALA A 121 -6.24 29.09 1.78
N SER A 122 -7.35 28.85 1.08
CA SER A 122 -8.64 29.50 1.34
C SER A 122 -9.22 29.15 2.71
N TYR A 123 -8.82 28.00 3.27
CA TYR A 123 -9.19 27.55 4.61
C TYR A 123 -8.14 27.88 5.69
N GLY A 124 -7.07 28.62 5.34
CA GLY A 124 -5.98 28.93 6.26
C GLY A 124 -5.12 27.70 6.64
N ILE A 125 -5.19 26.61 5.87
CA ILE A 125 -4.43 25.39 6.08
C ILE A 125 -3.10 25.50 5.34
N ARG A 126 -1.99 25.33 6.06
CA ARG A 126 -0.66 25.16 5.47
C ARG A 126 -0.38 23.67 5.28
N LEU A 127 -0.32 23.23 4.03
CA LEU A 127 0.09 21.87 3.71
C LEU A 127 1.61 21.73 3.89
N PRO A 128 2.09 20.56 4.37
CA PRO A 128 3.52 20.30 4.41
C PRO A 128 4.10 20.25 2.99
N GLU A 129 5.34 20.70 2.83
CA GLU A 129 6.05 20.54 1.57
C GLU A 129 6.33 19.06 1.31
N THR A 130 5.81 18.56 0.19
CA THR A 130 6.07 17.21 -0.29
C THR A 130 6.69 17.29 -1.67
N PRO A 131 8.03 17.47 -1.78
CA PRO A 131 8.71 17.49 -3.06
C PRO A 131 8.38 16.22 -3.84
N ASN A 132 8.14 16.36 -5.14
CA ASN A 132 7.93 15.22 -6.04
C ASN A 132 9.28 14.54 -6.34
N ALA A 133 9.88 13.96 -5.31
CA ALA A 133 11.16 13.28 -5.35
C ALA A 133 11.02 11.90 -4.69
N ALA A 134 11.63 10.89 -5.31
CA ALA A 134 11.60 9.53 -4.79
C ALA A 134 12.39 9.47 -3.47
N LYS A 135 11.70 9.19 -2.37
CA LYS A 135 12.33 8.93 -1.06
C LYS A 135 12.57 7.44 -0.82
N LEU A 136 11.83 6.59 -1.51
CA LEU A 136 11.91 5.14 -1.41
C LEU A 136 12.35 4.55 -2.75
N THR A 137 13.03 3.41 -2.68
CA THR A 137 13.40 2.61 -3.85
C THR A 137 13.17 1.13 -3.56
N GLN A 138 13.42 0.30 -4.56
CA GLN A 138 13.33 -1.14 -4.46
C GLN A 138 14.64 -1.81 -4.88
N VAL A 139 15.05 -2.82 -4.12
CA VAL A 139 16.18 -3.69 -4.45
C VAL A 139 15.66 -5.10 -4.72
N ARG A 140 16.12 -5.70 -5.82
CA ARG A 140 15.76 -7.07 -6.19
C ARG A 140 16.40 -8.06 -5.21
N VAL A 141 15.58 -8.97 -4.68
CA VAL A 141 16.00 -10.07 -3.82
C VAL A 141 15.63 -11.41 -4.47
N ASN A 142 16.58 -12.35 -4.49
CA ASN A 142 16.42 -13.69 -5.06
C ASN A 142 16.64 -14.81 -4.05
N ARG A 143 16.75 -14.47 -2.77
CA ARG A 143 17.00 -15.42 -1.67
C ARG A 143 16.23 -15.02 -0.41
N THR A 144 16.10 -15.95 0.52
CA THR A 144 15.55 -15.72 1.85
C THR A 144 16.53 -14.87 2.67
N LEU A 145 16.05 -13.76 3.22
CA LEU A 145 16.81 -12.81 4.03
C LEU A 145 15.98 -12.40 5.25
N ASP A 146 16.60 -12.38 6.42
CA ASP A 146 16.03 -11.72 7.60
C ASP A 146 16.16 -10.21 7.44
N LEU A 147 15.03 -9.51 7.35
CA LEU A 147 14.98 -8.08 7.11
C LEU A 147 15.63 -7.28 8.24
N ARG A 148 15.55 -7.74 9.49
CA ARG A 148 16.19 -7.04 10.62
C ARG A 148 17.70 -7.20 10.58
N ALA A 149 18.18 -8.41 10.29
CA ALA A 149 19.61 -8.65 10.15
C ALA A 149 20.19 -7.80 9.01
N VAL A 150 19.55 -7.82 7.84
CA VAL A 150 20.01 -7.04 6.68
C VAL A 150 19.92 -5.53 6.96
N ALA A 151 18.89 -5.05 7.64
CA ALA A 151 18.79 -3.64 8.06
C ALA A 151 19.99 -3.24 8.93
N SER A 152 20.31 -4.02 9.95
CA SER A 152 21.45 -3.76 10.85
C SER A 152 22.78 -3.68 10.11
N TYR A 153 23.05 -4.61 9.18
CA TYR A 153 24.27 -4.58 8.36
C TYR A 153 24.31 -3.39 7.39
N ALA A 154 23.14 -2.90 6.97
CA ALA A 154 23.01 -1.76 6.08
C ALA A 154 23.03 -0.40 6.81
N GLY A 155 23.21 -0.39 8.14
CA GLY A 155 23.20 0.83 8.94
C GLY A 155 21.81 1.45 9.09
N LEU A 156 20.75 0.65 8.91
CA LEU A 156 19.37 1.05 9.12
C LEU A 156 18.92 0.63 10.54
N PRO A 157 17.96 1.35 11.15
CA PRO A 157 17.25 0.82 12.31
C PRO A 157 16.66 -0.55 12.00
N ALA A 158 16.75 -1.48 12.95
CA ALA A 158 16.44 -2.89 12.73
C ALA A 158 15.03 -3.13 12.15
N ASN A 159 14.05 -2.30 12.53
CA ASN A 159 12.66 -2.47 12.08
C ASN A 159 12.33 -1.73 10.77
N THR A 160 13.20 -0.87 10.25
CA THR A 160 12.88 -0.04 9.07
C THR A 160 12.49 -0.88 7.86
N LEU A 161 13.22 -1.97 7.58
CA LEU A 161 12.87 -2.84 6.46
C LEU A 161 11.60 -3.65 6.71
N THR A 162 11.31 -4.06 7.94
CA THR A 162 10.06 -4.77 8.26
C THR A 162 8.84 -3.85 8.18
N GLU A 163 8.99 -2.57 8.55
CA GLU A 163 7.93 -1.55 8.48
C GLU A 163 7.63 -1.16 7.02
N LEU A 164 8.67 -1.04 6.19
CA LEU A 164 8.51 -0.71 4.76
C LEU A 164 8.07 -1.91 3.91
N ASN A 165 8.22 -3.14 4.42
CA ASN A 165 7.85 -4.37 3.71
C ASN A 165 6.92 -5.26 4.55
N PRO A 166 5.75 -4.75 4.96
CA PRO A 166 4.85 -5.49 5.84
C PRO A 166 4.20 -6.71 5.16
N CYS A 167 4.38 -6.85 3.84
CA CYS A 167 4.02 -8.06 3.10
C CYS A 167 4.80 -9.30 3.54
N PHE A 168 6.03 -9.16 4.04
CA PHE A 168 6.80 -10.25 4.63
C PHE A 168 6.44 -10.41 6.11
N ARG A 169 5.38 -11.17 6.36
CA ARG A 169 4.69 -11.28 7.67
C ARG A 169 5.58 -11.79 8.81
N THR A 170 6.63 -12.54 8.50
CA THR A 170 7.61 -13.04 9.48
C THR A 170 8.87 -12.16 9.59
N GLY A 171 8.95 -11.07 8.84
CA GLY A 171 10.17 -10.27 8.69
C GLY A 171 11.24 -10.96 7.83
N VAL A 172 10.88 -12.00 7.09
CA VAL A 172 11.79 -12.77 6.24
C VAL A 172 11.31 -12.73 4.79
N THR A 173 12.20 -12.41 3.85
CA THR A 173 11.84 -12.37 2.42
C THR A 173 11.44 -13.74 1.89
N THR A 174 10.47 -13.75 0.98
CA THR A 174 10.01 -14.94 0.26
C THR A 174 10.04 -14.68 -1.26
N PRO A 175 11.22 -14.84 -1.92
CA PRO A 175 11.42 -14.50 -3.33
C PRO A 175 10.45 -15.16 -4.32
N GLN A 176 9.86 -16.29 -3.94
CA GLN A 176 8.83 -17.00 -4.71
C GLN A 176 7.50 -16.22 -4.77
N HIS A 177 7.28 -15.29 -3.84
CA HIS A 177 6.07 -14.47 -3.75
C HIS A 177 6.33 -13.00 -4.07
N SER A 178 7.45 -12.45 -3.56
CA SER A 178 7.92 -11.10 -3.92
C SER A 178 9.44 -11.07 -3.96
N ASN A 179 9.97 -10.57 -5.07
CA ASN A 179 11.40 -10.52 -5.35
C ASN A 179 12.00 -9.13 -5.13
N ARG A 180 11.39 -8.32 -4.26
CA ARG A 180 11.85 -6.96 -3.95
C ARG A 180 11.82 -6.66 -2.45
N ILE A 181 12.69 -5.76 -2.03
CA ILE A 181 12.69 -5.09 -0.72
C ILE A 181 12.59 -3.59 -0.99
N ILE A 182 11.66 -2.93 -0.32
CA ILE A 182 11.46 -1.47 -0.30
C ILE A 182 12.30 -0.88 0.83
N LEU A 183 12.99 0.22 0.55
CA LEU A 183 13.87 0.89 1.51
C LEU A 183 14.06 2.38 1.15
N PRO A 184 14.59 3.21 2.06
CA PRO A 184 14.99 4.57 1.74
C PRO A 184 16.03 4.58 0.62
N LEU A 185 15.85 5.50 -0.34
CA LEU A 185 16.66 5.57 -1.56
C LEU A 185 18.17 5.65 -1.26
N GLU A 186 18.54 6.45 -0.26
CA GLU A 186 19.93 6.70 0.14
C GLU A 186 20.65 5.44 0.68
N HIS A 187 19.91 4.48 1.24
CA HIS A 187 20.48 3.25 1.81
C HIS A 187 20.62 2.10 0.80
N ALA A 188 20.10 2.25 -0.42
CA ALA A 188 20.10 1.18 -1.41
C ALA A 188 21.51 0.70 -1.85
N PRO A 189 22.50 1.57 -2.11
CA PRO A 189 23.84 1.13 -2.45
C PRO A 189 24.46 0.25 -1.36
N ARG A 190 24.29 0.64 -0.09
CA ARG A 190 24.81 -0.10 1.06
C ARG A 190 24.12 -1.46 1.23
N LEU A 191 22.78 -1.50 1.10
CA LEU A 191 22.04 -2.75 1.16
C LEU A 191 22.53 -3.75 0.10
N ILE A 192 22.75 -3.28 -1.13
CA ILE A 192 23.24 -4.11 -2.25
C ILE A 192 24.63 -4.69 -1.94
N GLU A 193 25.53 -3.88 -1.36
CA GLU A 193 26.86 -4.33 -0.94
C GLU A 193 26.78 -5.43 0.13
N VAL A 194 25.99 -5.20 1.18
CA VAL A 194 25.73 -6.17 2.25
C VAL A 194 25.20 -7.48 1.69
N MET A 195 24.20 -7.40 0.79
CA MET A 195 23.63 -8.58 0.16
C MET A 195 24.66 -9.35 -0.66
N ARG A 196 25.56 -8.68 -1.41
CA ARG A 196 26.66 -9.33 -2.16
C ARG A 196 27.66 -10.00 -1.22
N ALA A 197 28.07 -9.32 -0.15
CA ALA A 197 29.06 -9.83 0.80
C ALA A 197 28.56 -11.11 1.50
N MET A 198 27.28 -11.15 1.88
CA MET A 198 26.61 -12.35 2.41
C MET A 198 26.66 -13.55 1.43
N VAL A 199 26.64 -13.31 0.11
CA VAL A 199 26.77 -14.39 -0.89
C VAL A 199 28.18 -14.98 -0.90
N THR A 200 29.19 -14.13 -0.74
CA THR A 200 30.60 -14.52 -0.87
C THR A 200 31.21 -15.14 0.38
N GLY A 201 30.44 -15.27 1.47
CA GLY A 201 30.96 -15.78 2.75
C GLY A 201 32.02 -14.89 3.40
N ARG A 202 32.20 -13.65 2.92
CA ARG A 202 33.14 -12.69 3.53
C ARG A 202 32.58 -12.23 4.87
N ASN A 203 33.40 -12.34 5.92
CA ASN A 203 33.06 -11.84 7.25
C ASN A 203 32.76 -10.34 7.18
N LEU A 204 31.48 -9.98 7.34
CA LEU A 204 30.98 -8.60 7.34
C LEU A 204 31.61 -7.75 8.47
N ALA A 205 32.16 -8.41 9.50
CA ALA A 205 32.82 -7.77 10.64
C ALA A 205 34.13 -7.04 10.31
N LEU A 206 34.82 -7.38 9.22
CA LEU A 206 36.18 -6.85 8.93
C LEU A 206 36.19 -5.51 8.18
N ASN A 207 35.08 -5.07 7.60
CA ASN A 207 35.01 -3.81 6.84
C ASN A 207 34.44 -2.63 7.64
N MET A 208 34.05 -2.83 8.91
CA MET A 208 33.45 -1.76 9.73
C MET A 208 34.49 -0.79 10.34
N ASN A 209 35.78 -1.17 10.36
CA ASN A 209 36.84 -0.37 10.98
C ASN A 209 37.70 0.45 9.98
N ARG A 210 37.36 0.49 8.68
CA ARG A 210 38.19 1.18 7.67
C ARG A 210 37.66 2.52 7.15
N THR A 211 36.52 3.00 7.66
CA THR A 211 35.98 4.33 7.32
C THR A 211 35.98 5.31 8.50
N GLY A 212 36.63 4.95 9.62
CA GLY A 212 36.73 5.78 10.83
C GLY A 212 38.08 6.45 11.06
N SER A 213 38.91 6.59 10.03
CA SER A 213 40.18 7.31 10.10
C SER A 213 40.26 8.33 8.97
N PHE A 214 39.58 9.46 9.17
CA PHE A 214 40.02 10.73 8.62
C PHE A 214 40.61 11.56 9.77
N GLU A 215 41.66 12.26 9.41
CA GLU A 215 42.77 12.70 10.23
C GLU A 215 42.43 13.79 11.26
N SER A 216 43.40 13.95 12.16
CA SER A 216 43.54 14.99 13.19
C SER A 216 43.63 16.39 12.61
#